data_AF-A0AA96VBF5-F1
#
_entry.id   AF-A0AA96VBF5-F1
#
_cell.length_a   1.000
_cell.length_b   1.000
_cell.length_c   1.000
_cell.angle_alpha   90.00
_cell.angle_beta   90.00
_cell.angle_gamma   90.00
#
_symmetry.space_group_name_H-M   'P 1'
#
loop_
_entity.id
_entity.type
_entity.pdbx_description
1 polymer ?
#
loop_
_entity_poly.entity_id
_entity_poly.type
_entity_poly.pdbx_seq_one_letter_code
_entity_poly.pdbx_strand_id
1 'polypeptide(L)'
;MSFYNCFLAISYSIAKVIKMAETRNFVLRDKNGNESGVFTGKQPRQAALKVANRGAGTKKKPDTIMLRERGTKKVHVFKAWKEVVDAPKNRPAWMPAKINKPFVEKVKIEKIDEI
;
A
#
# COMPACT_ATOMS: atom_id res chain seq x y z
N MET A 1 -11.69 7.34 -43.76
CA MET A 1 -10.77 7.91 -42.76
C MET A 1 -11.35 7.82 -41.34
N SER A 2 -11.68 6.64 -40.81
CA SER A 2 -12.23 6.56 -39.42
C SER A 2 -12.00 5.23 -38.67
N PHE A 3 -11.68 4.13 -39.37
CA PHE A 3 -11.57 2.82 -38.71
C PHE A 3 -10.21 2.56 -38.00
N TYR A 4 -9.13 3.24 -38.39
CA TYR A 4 -7.82 3.04 -37.77
C TYR A 4 -7.69 3.61 -36.35
N ASN A 5 -8.47 4.65 -36.01
CA ASN A 5 -8.43 5.26 -34.68
C ASN A 5 -9.14 4.43 -33.60
N CYS A 6 -10.10 3.58 -33.98
CA CYS A 6 -10.82 2.74 -33.03
C CYS A 6 -9.98 1.54 -32.56
N PHE A 7 -9.17 0.94 -33.45
CA PHE A 7 -8.33 -0.20 -33.13
C PHE A 7 -7.14 0.17 -32.20
N LEU A 8 -6.58 1.37 -32.38
CA LEU A 8 -5.54 1.93 -31.51
C LEU A 8 -6.04 2.28 -30.10
N ALA A 9 -7.30 2.70 -29.95
CA ALA A 9 -7.90 2.94 -28.65
C ALA A 9 -8.17 1.63 -27.87
N ILE A 10 -8.56 0.56 -28.58
CA ILE A 10 -8.80 -0.76 -27.99
C ILE A 10 -7.48 -1.39 -27.53
N SER A 11 -6.39 -1.27 -28.30
CA SER A 11 -5.07 -1.79 -27.89
C SER A 11 -4.51 -1.05 -26.67
N TYR A 12 -4.71 0.28 -26.57
CA TYR A 12 -4.31 1.05 -25.38
C TYR A 12 -5.10 0.66 -24.12
N SER A 13 -6.39 0.31 -24.28
CA SER A 13 -7.23 -0.17 -23.17
C SER A 13 -6.81 -1.57 -22.72
N ILE A 14 -6.50 -2.47 -23.66
CA ILE A 14 -6.03 -3.83 -23.37
C ILE A 14 -4.64 -3.82 -22.72
N ALA A 15 -3.71 -2.98 -23.18
CA ALA A 15 -2.39 -2.82 -22.56
C ALA A 15 -2.47 -2.27 -21.13
N LYS A 16 -3.48 -1.43 -20.83
CA LYS A 16 -3.75 -0.95 -19.46
C LYS A 16 -4.33 -2.04 -18.56
N VAL A 17 -5.10 -2.98 -19.13
CA VAL A 17 -5.64 -4.16 -18.45
C VAL A 17 -4.56 -5.23 -18.21
N ILE A 18 -3.54 -5.36 -19.06
CA ILE A 18 -2.44 -6.35 -18.86
C ILE A 18 -1.51 -5.97 -17.70
N LYS A 19 -1.51 -4.71 -17.23
CA LYS A 19 -0.87 -4.33 -15.96
C LYS A 19 -1.68 -4.78 -14.72
N MET A 20 -2.52 -5.80 -14.85
CA MET A 20 -3.30 -6.39 -13.77
C MET A 20 -2.59 -7.63 -13.22
N ALA A 21 -2.14 -7.50 -11.97
CA ALA A 21 -1.93 -8.57 -10.99
C ALA A 21 -0.52 -9.17 -10.78
N GLU A 22 0.55 -8.51 -11.18
CA GLU A 22 1.86 -8.91 -10.64
C GLU A 22 1.96 -8.48 -9.17
N THR A 23 2.13 -9.46 -8.27
CA THR A 23 2.30 -9.21 -6.84
C THR A 23 3.67 -8.61 -6.64
N ARG A 24 3.72 -7.38 -6.12
CA ARG A 24 4.98 -6.68 -5.88
C ARG A 24 5.42 -6.88 -4.45
N ASN A 25 6.73 -6.91 -4.27
CA ASN A 25 7.36 -7.06 -2.97
C ASN A 25 7.87 -5.69 -2.51
N PHE A 26 7.44 -5.28 -1.33
CA PHE A 26 7.82 -4.02 -0.70
C PHE A 26 8.64 -4.30 0.56
N VAL A 27 9.81 -3.68 0.68
CA VAL A 27 10.67 -3.79 1.85
C VAL A 27 10.44 -2.59 2.76
N LEU A 28 10.18 -2.84 4.02
CA LEU A 28 10.12 -1.82 5.05
C LEU A 28 11.53 -1.34 5.39
N ARG A 29 11.73 -0.03 5.34
CA ARG A 29 12.96 0.65 5.75
C ARG A 29 12.66 1.55 6.94
N ASP A 30 13.53 1.50 7.94
CA ASP A 30 13.52 2.45 9.04
C ASP A 30 14.35 3.69 8.73
N LYS A 31 14.20 4.75 9.54
CA LYS A 31 14.97 6.00 9.41
C LYS A 31 16.49 5.77 9.43
N ASN A 32 16.93 4.69 10.07
CA ASN A 32 18.34 4.31 10.20
C ASN A 32 18.82 3.42 9.04
N GLY A 33 18.00 3.24 7.99
CA GLY A 33 18.34 2.41 6.83
C GLY A 33 18.20 0.91 7.04
N ASN A 34 17.81 0.46 8.24
CA ASN A 34 17.63 -0.96 8.54
C ASN A 34 16.39 -1.53 7.81
N GLU A 35 16.48 -2.77 7.33
CA GLU A 35 15.38 -3.45 6.63
C GLU A 35 14.60 -4.35 7.60
N SER A 36 13.38 -3.94 7.95
CA SER A 36 12.59 -4.55 9.04
C SER A 36 11.54 -5.57 8.57
N GLY A 37 11.39 -5.79 7.26
CA GLY A 37 10.62 -6.92 6.72
C GLY A 37 10.09 -6.72 5.30
N VAL A 38 9.61 -7.82 4.69
CA VAL A 38 9.06 -7.82 3.32
C VAL A 38 7.53 -7.98 3.37
N PHE A 39 6.84 -7.15 2.60
CA PHE A 39 5.39 -7.09 2.48
C PHE A 39 4.98 -7.24 1.02
N THR A 40 4.04 -8.15 0.77
CA THR A 40 3.49 -8.40 -0.57
C THR A 40 2.22 -7.57 -0.79
N GLY A 41 2.05 -7.02 -1.97
CA GLY A 41 0.83 -6.31 -2.34
C GLY A 41 0.74 -6.01 -3.83
N LYS A 42 -0.48 -5.84 -4.35
CA LYS A 42 -0.67 -5.36 -5.73
C LYS A 42 -0.43 -3.86 -5.84
N GLN A 43 -0.78 -3.13 -4.79
CA GLN A 43 -0.58 -1.68 -4.68
C GLN A 43 0.28 -1.34 -3.46
N PRO A 44 1.13 -0.30 -3.51
CA PRO A 44 1.97 0.11 -2.38
C PRO A 44 1.13 0.51 -1.15
N ARG A 45 -0.07 1.05 -1.37
CA ARG A 45 -1.03 1.37 -0.30
C ARG A 45 -1.50 0.13 0.46
N GLN A 46 -1.70 -1.00 -0.22
CA GLN A 46 -2.09 -2.25 0.45
C GLN A 46 -0.97 -2.78 1.35
N ALA A 47 0.27 -2.73 0.86
CA ALA A 47 1.42 -3.07 1.68
C ALA A 47 1.51 -2.14 2.91
N ALA A 48 1.34 -0.84 2.71
CA ALA A 48 1.32 0.13 3.81
C ALA A 48 0.21 -0.15 4.83
N LEU A 49 -0.99 -0.54 4.41
CA LEU A 49 -2.08 -0.92 5.33
C LEU A 49 -1.73 -2.19 6.13
N LYS A 50 -1.03 -3.16 5.52
CA LYS A 50 -0.52 -4.34 6.24
C LYS A 50 0.51 -3.94 7.29
N VAL A 51 1.42 -3.01 6.97
CA VAL A 51 2.39 -2.49 7.95
C VAL A 51 1.69 -1.71 9.06
N ALA A 52 0.72 -0.85 8.72
CA ALA A 52 -0.08 -0.09 9.69
C ALA A 52 -0.79 -0.99 10.71
N ASN A 53 -1.30 -2.15 10.25
CA ASN A 53 -1.90 -3.15 11.12
C ASN A 53 -0.90 -3.81 12.08
N ARG A 54 0.35 -4.01 11.64
CA ARG A 54 1.43 -4.56 12.49
C ARG A 54 2.01 -3.51 13.44
N GLY A 55 2.02 -2.24 13.04
CA GLY A 55 2.55 -1.13 13.81
C GLY A 55 1.67 -0.71 15.00
N ALA A 56 2.16 0.28 15.74
CA ALA A 56 1.51 0.82 16.94
C ALA A 56 1.01 2.27 16.77
N GLY A 57 1.21 2.87 15.58
CA GLY A 57 0.80 4.23 15.27
C GLY A 57 -0.65 4.51 15.63
N THR A 58 -0.88 5.64 16.31
CA THR A 58 -2.21 6.10 16.74
C THR A 58 -2.51 7.43 16.06
N LYS A 59 -3.78 7.84 15.92
CA LYS A 59 -4.14 9.11 15.28
C LYS A 59 -3.32 10.32 15.75
N LYS A 60 -3.00 10.39 17.05
CA LYS A 60 -2.21 11.47 17.66
C LYS A 60 -0.71 11.38 17.33
N LYS A 61 -0.19 10.19 17.08
CA LYS A 61 1.23 9.91 16.80
C LYS A 61 1.28 8.90 15.64
N PRO A 62 1.15 9.37 14.38
CA PRO A 62 1.19 8.48 13.23
C PRO A 62 2.62 7.95 13.02
N ASP A 63 2.71 6.66 12.74
CA ASP A 63 3.97 6.02 12.38
C ASP A 63 4.34 6.41 10.95
N THR A 64 5.61 6.79 10.75
CA THR A 64 6.14 7.07 9.41
C THR A 64 6.73 5.78 8.86
N ILE A 65 6.15 5.28 7.77
CA ILE A 65 6.49 4.01 7.15
C ILE A 65 7.12 4.31 5.78
N MET A 66 8.32 3.79 5.56
CA MET A 66 9.02 3.88 4.28
C MET A 66 9.04 2.52 3.60
N LEU A 67 8.40 2.41 2.44
CA LEU A 67 8.31 1.17 1.67
C LEU A 67 9.08 1.29 0.37
N ARG A 68 10.15 0.51 0.23
CA ARG A 68 10.90 0.37 -1.01
C ARG A 68 10.31 -0.74 -1.87
N GLU A 69 10.05 -0.49 -3.14
CA GLU A 69 9.59 -1.53 -4.07
C GLU A 69 10.80 -2.33 -4.60
N ARG A 70 10.84 -3.65 -4.36
CA ARG A 70 11.93 -4.53 -4.85
C ARG A 70 11.99 -4.48 -6.38
N GLY A 71 13.21 -4.38 -6.91
CA GLY A 71 13.44 -4.24 -8.35
C GLY A 71 13.28 -2.81 -8.88
N THR A 72 12.89 -1.85 -8.03
CA THR A 72 12.88 -0.43 -8.41
C THR A 72 13.62 0.41 -7.37
N LYS A 73 14.01 1.61 -7.78
CA LYS A 73 14.68 2.60 -6.95
C LYS A 73 13.70 3.55 -6.23
N LYS A 74 12.43 3.14 -6.08
CA LYS A 74 11.37 3.98 -5.51
C LYS A 74 11.09 3.62 -4.06
N VAL A 75 11.06 4.64 -3.22
CA VAL A 75 10.63 4.55 -1.82
C VAL A 75 9.36 5.36 -1.64
N HIS A 76 8.31 4.70 -1.18
CA HIS A 76 7.05 5.31 -0.84
C HIS A 76 7.01 5.62 0.64
N VAL A 77 6.83 6.90 0.99
CA VAL A 77 6.71 7.35 2.37
C VAL A 77 5.24 7.55 2.70
N PHE A 78 4.79 6.85 3.74
CA PHE A 78 3.43 6.87 4.25
C PHE A 78 3.40 7.28 5.72
N LYS A 79 2.33 7.98 6.12
CA LYS A 79 1.92 8.08 7.51
C LYS A 79 0.83 7.06 7.76
N ALA A 80 0.97 6.28 8.82
CA ALA A 80 0.03 5.23 9.16
C ALA A 80 -0.38 5.29 10.62
N TRP A 81 -1.62 4.95 10.88
CA TRP A 81 -2.15 4.81 12.22
C TRP A 81 -3.29 3.80 12.22
N LYS A 82 -3.65 3.31 13.39
CA LYS A 82 -4.84 2.49 13.60
C LYS A 82 -5.80 3.19 14.55
N GLU A 83 -7.09 3.02 14.28
CA GLU A 83 -8.16 3.43 15.19
C GLU A 83 -8.99 2.21 15.56
N VAL A 84 -9.42 2.15 16.82
CA VAL A 84 -10.31 1.09 17.31
C VAL A 84 -11.73 1.55 17.05
N VAL A 85 -12.49 0.76 16.27
CA VAL A 85 -13.89 1.04 15.93
C VAL A 85 -14.75 -0.10 16.45
N ASP A 86 -15.95 0.23 16.91
CA ASP A 86 -16.92 -0.76 17.36
C ASP A 86 -17.45 -1.59 16.18
N ALA A 87 -17.64 -2.89 16.43
CA ALA A 87 -18.19 -3.80 15.46
C ALA A 87 -19.68 -3.46 15.18
N PRO A 88 -20.17 -3.70 13.95
CA PRO A 88 -21.58 -3.48 13.62
C PRO A 88 -22.50 -4.35 14.48
N LYS A 89 -23.74 -3.89 14.71
CA LYS A 89 -24.71 -4.58 15.60
C LYS A 89 -25.06 -6.00 15.13
N ASN A 90 -25.05 -6.26 13.82
CA ASN A 90 -25.27 -7.58 13.24
C ASN A 90 -23.95 -8.36 13.08
N ARG A 91 -23.21 -8.54 14.18
CA ARG A 91 -21.95 -9.31 14.16
C ARG A 91 -22.19 -10.77 14.52
N PRO A 92 -21.49 -11.72 13.89
CA PRO A 92 -21.48 -13.10 14.35
C PRO A 92 -20.70 -13.24 15.66
N ALA A 93 -21.02 -14.27 16.46
CA ALA A 93 -20.48 -14.46 17.81
C ALA A 93 -18.94 -14.62 17.87
N TRP A 94 -18.33 -15.10 16.78
CA TRP A 94 -16.87 -15.28 16.68
C TRP A 94 -16.09 -13.97 16.49
N MET A 95 -16.76 -12.86 16.17
CA MET A 95 -16.12 -11.57 15.90
C MET A 95 -16.04 -10.72 17.18
N PRO A 96 -14.87 -10.16 17.57
CA PRO A 96 -14.75 -9.33 18.76
C PRO A 96 -15.57 -8.03 18.65
N ALA A 97 -15.95 -7.46 19.80
CA ALA A 97 -16.76 -6.24 19.85
C ALA A 97 -16.04 -4.98 19.31
N LYS A 98 -14.70 -4.99 19.31
CA LYS A 98 -13.85 -3.89 18.85
C LYS A 98 -12.89 -4.39 17.78
N ILE A 99 -12.77 -3.64 16.69
CA ILE A 99 -11.95 -3.99 15.52
C ILE A 99 -10.97 -2.86 15.25
N ASN A 100 -9.71 -3.21 14.99
CA ASN A 100 -8.70 -2.26 14.56
C ASN A 100 -8.88 -1.94 13.07
N LYS A 101 -9.08 -0.67 12.76
CA LYS A 101 -9.13 -0.15 11.39
C LYS A 101 -7.84 0.61 11.09
N PRO A 102 -6.98 0.10 10.19
CA PRO A 102 -5.78 0.82 9.77
C PRO A 102 -6.13 1.93 8.80
N PHE A 103 -5.42 3.04 8.94
CA PHE A 103 -5.45 4.18 8.04
C PHE A 103 -4.04 4.50 7.58
N VAL A 104 -3.95 4.95 6.33
CA VAL A 104 -2.70 5.29 5.67
C VAL A 104 -2.90 6.51 4.80
N GLU A 105 -2.02 7.48 4.97
CA GLU A 105 -1.90 8.68 4.16
C GLU A 105 -0.56 8.68 3.42
N LYS A 106 -0.58 9.02 2.14
CA LYS A 106 0.63 9.07 1.31
C LYS A 106 1.26 10.45 1.44
N VAL A 107 2.52 10.51 1.86
CA VAL A 107 3.24 11.78 2.01
C VAL A 107 4.03 12.10 0.76
N LYS A 108 4.97 11.22 0.37
CA LYS A 108 5.87 11.47 -0.76
C LYS A 108 6.39 10.17 -1.37
N ILE A 109 7.02 10.32 -2.53
CA ILE A 109 7.82 9.28 -3.17
C ILE A 109 9.24 9.81 -3.28
N GLU A 110 10.19 9.06 -2.75
CA GLU A 110 11.61 9.32 -2.89
C GLU A 110 12.21 8.36 -3.91
N LYS A 111 13.22 8.82 -4.62
CA LYS A 111 14.05 7.98 -5.49
C LYS A 111 15.44 7.95 -4.87
N ILE A 112 16.02 6.77 -4.79
CA ILE A 112 17.40 6.61 -4.33
C ILE A 112 18.23 6.27 -5.57
N ASP A 113 19.29 7.02 -5.83
CA ASP A 113 20.08 6.86 -7.05
C ASP A 113 20.99 5.62 -7.02
N GLU A 114 21.36 5.11 -5.84
CA GLU A 114 22.19 3.91 -5.65
C GLU A 114 21.55 2.90 -4.68
N ILE A 115 21.76 1.60 -4.92
CA ILE A 115 21.16 0.47 -4.18
C ILE A 115 22.14 -0.07 -3.16
#